data_AF-A0A7M3SMD1-F1
#
_entry.id   AF-A0A7M3SMD1-F1
#
_cell.length_a   1.000
_cell.length_b   1.000
_cell.length_c   1.000
_cell.angle_alpha   90.00
_cell.angle_beta   90.00
_cell.angle_gamma   90.00
#
_symmetry.space_group_name_H-M   'P 1'
#
loop_
_entity.id
_entity.type
_entity.pdbx_description
1 polymer ?
#
loop_
_entity_poly.entity_id
_entity_poly.type
_entity_poly.pdbx_seq_one_letter_code
_entity_poly.pdbx_strand_id
1 'polypeptide(L)'
;MLMLMGPLKKGKHVGKWGIELKPCTRLEIRSLDSEGNPSDASHNPPLIVQADGEPCLQTPALLEYHTKQLWIRGAAEVPWDV
;
A
#
# COMPACT_ATOMS: atom_id res chain seq x y z
N MET A 1 -15.60 -2.03 -14.76
CA MET A 1 -15.03 -0.83 -14.12
C MET A 1 -15.96 -0.21 -13.05
N LEU A 2 -17.26 0.00 -13.34
CA LEU A 2 -18.23 0.55 -12.37
C LEU A 2 -18.35 -0.26 -11.06
N MET A 3 -18.26 -1.59 -11.15
CA MET A 3 -18.40 -2.48 -9.98
C MET A 3 -17.33 -2.24 -8.91
N LEU A 4 -16.10 -1.86 -9.28
CA LEU A 4 -15.03 -1.55 -8.32
C LEU A 4 -15.03 -0.07 -7.93
N MET A 5 -15.06 0.82 -8.93
CA MET A 5 -14.84 2.25 -8.70
C MET A 5 -15.95 2.92 -7.89
N GLY A 6 -17.22 2.48 -8.05
CA GLY A 6 -18.34 3.01 -7.28
C GLY A 6 -18.21 2.75 -5.77
N PRO A 7 -18.00 1.48 -5.34
CA PRO A 7 -17.72 1.15 -3.95
C PRO A 7 -16.43 1.76 -3.41
N LEU A 8 -15.37 1.87 -4.22
CA LEU A 8 -14.12 2.53 -3.85
C LEU A 8 -14.36 3.99 -3.45
N LYS A 9 -15.06 4.76 -4.30
CA LYS A 9 -15.45 6.16 -4.04
C LYS A 9 -16.26 6.34 -2.74
N LYS A 10 -17.02 5.33 -2.31
CA LYS A 10 -17.85 5.36 -1.10
C LYS A 10 -17.21 4.69 0.12
N GLY A 11 -15.97 4.21 0.02
CA GLY A 11 -15.30 3.48 1.11
C GLY A 11 -15.92 2.10 1.44
N LYS A 12 -16.66 1.49 0.50
CA LYS A 12 -17.37 0.19 0.70
C LYS A 12 -16.78 -0.96 -0.12
N HIS A 13 -15.48 -0.91 -0.38
CA HIS A 13 -14.76 -1.85 -1.25
C HIS A 13 -14.10 -3.01 -0.48
N VAL A 14 -13.73 -2.79 0.79
CA VAL A 14 -13.17 -3.83 1.67
C VAL A 14 -14.17 -4.97 1.85
N GLY A 15 -13.69 -6.21 1.78
CA GLY A 15 -14.49 -7.45 1.88
C GLY A 15 -15.15 -7.89 0.57
N LYS A 16 -14.90 -7.22 -0.54
CA LYS A 16 -15.44 -7.58 -1.87
C LYS A 16 -14.32 -8.00 -2.80
N TRP A 17 -14.57 -8.99 -3.67
CA TRP A 17 -13.62 -9.45 -4.69
C TRP A 17 -12.22 -9.83 -4.14
N GLY A 18 -12.16 -10.31 -2.89
CA GLY A 18 -10.88 -10.64 -2.24
C GLY A 18 -10.06 -9.44 -1.77
N ILE A 19 -10.64 -8.23 -1.77
CA ILE A 19 -9.99 -7.04 -1.20
C ILE A 19 -10.06 -7.12 0.33
N GLU A 20 -8.91 -7.21 0.96
CA GLU A 20 -8.77 -7.31 2.41
C GLU A 20 -8.04 -6.07 2.97
N LEU A 21 -8.35 -5.74 4.22
CA LEU A 21 -7.62 -4.76 5.01
C LEU A 21 -7.08 -5.47 6.24
N LYS A 22 -5.75 -5.52 6.39
CA LYS A 22 -5.08 -6.16 7.53
C LYS A 22 -4.10 -5.18 8.17
N PRO A 23 -4.03 -5.11 9.51
CA PRO A 23 -2.96 -4.40 10.19
C PRO A 23 -1.59 -4.94 9.75
N CYS A 24 -0.65 -4.06 9.45
CA CYS A 24 0.66 -4.42 8.93
C CYS A 24 1.71 -3.38 9.36
N THR A 25 2.88 -3.84 9.78
CA THR A 25 4.04 -2.97 10.08
C THR A 25 5.19 -3.17 9.09
N ARG A 26 5.18 -4.27 8.33
CA ARG A 26 6.21 -4.62 7.34
C ARG A 26 5.58 -5.33 6.15
N LEU A 27 5.80 -4.80 4.96
CA LEU A 27 5.31 -5.33 3.70
C LEU A 27 6.47 -5.56 2.74
N GLU A 28 6.55 -6.76 2.17
CA GLU A 28 7.52 -7.11 1.15
C GLU A 28 6.80 -7.43 -0.16
N ILE A 29 7.30 -6.84 -1.26
CA ILE A 29 6.79 -7.04 -2.61
C ILE A 29 7.94 -7.65 -3.41
N ARG A 30 7.83 -8.95 -3.69
CA ARG A 30 8.85 -9.75 -4.39
C ARG A 30 8.23 -10.44 -5.60
N SER A 31 9.05 -10.74 -6.60
CA SER A 31 8.62 -11.59 -7.70
C SER A 31 8.54 -13.05 -7.24
N LEU A 32 7.91 -13.90 -8.04
CA LEU A 32 7.91 -15.34 -7.82
C LEU A 32 8.88 -16.00 -8.81
N ASP A 33 9.63 -17.00 -8.35
CA ASP A 33 10.42 -17.86 -9.21
C ASP A 33 9.55 -18.90 -9.94
N SER A 34 10.18 -19.79 -10.71
CA SER A 34 9.51 -20.86 -11.45
C SER A 34 8.80 -21.89 -10.58
N GLU A 35 9.14 -21.96 -9.30
CA GLU A 35 8.54 -22.87 -8.32
C GLU A 35 7.43 -22.18 -7.51
N GLY A 36 7.22 -20.88 -7.73
CA GLY A 36 6.24 -20.07 -7.02
C GLY A 36 6.75 -19.53 -5.68
N ASN A 37 8.05 -19.62 -5.39
CA ASN A 37 8.64 -19.06 -4.18
C ASN A 37 9.01 -17.58 -4.37
N PRO A 38 8.95 -16.75 -3.32
CA PRO A 38 9.43 -15.38 -3.39
C PRO A 38 10.91 -15.30 -3.80
N SER A 39 11.20 -14.45 -4.77
CA SER A 39 12.53 -14.26 -5.35
C SER A 39 12.97 -12.81 -5.24
N ASP A 40 14.29 -12.62 -5.11
CA ASP A 40 14.92 -11.30 -5.14
C ASP A 40 15.15 -10.78 -6.57
N ALA A 41 14.77 -11.56 -7.58
CA ALA A 41 14.70 -11.08 -8.96
C ALA A 41 13.64 -9.97 -9.10
N SER A 42 13.88 -9.02 -10.00
CA SER A 42 12.86 -8.02 -10.34
C SER A 42 11.73 -8.65 -11.14
N HIS A 43 10.52 -8.07 -11.06
CA HIS A 43 9.42 -8.43 -11.95
C HIS A 43 9.78 -8.12 -13.41
N ASN A 44 9.18 -8.86 -14.35
CA ASN A 44 9.25 -8.57 -15.78
C ASN A 44 7.83 -8.47 -16.36
N PRO A 45 7.36 -7.27 -16.75
CA PRO A 45 8.06 -5.98 -16.71
C PRO A 45 8.32 -5.47 -15.29
N PRO A 46 9.29 -4.56 -15.07
CA PRO A 46 9.56 -4.00 -13.76
C PRO A 46 8.32 -3.37 -13.14
N LEU A 47 7.98 -3.79 -11.92
CA LEU A 47 6.87 -3.22 -11.17
C LEU A 47 7.36 -1.98 -10.44
N ILE A 48 6.79 -0.82 -10.79
CA ILE A 48 7.07 0.45 -10.13
C ILE A 48 6.21 0.57 -8.87
N VAL A 49 6.86 0.82 -7.73
CA VAL A 49 6.20 1.13 -6.47
C VAL A 49 6.16 2.65 -6.32
N GLN A 50 4.95 3.18 -6.15
CA GLN A 50 4.72 4.60 -5.96
C GLN A 50 4.45 4.92 -4.48
N ALA A 51 5.04 6.01 -3.99
CA ALA A 51 4.75 6.57 -2.68
C ALA A 51 4.33 8.04 -2.86
N ASP A 52 3.29 8.47 -2.15
CA ASP A 52 2.77 9.85 -2.18
C ASP A 52 2.47 10.42 -3.58
N GLY A 53 2.19 9.55 -4.56
CA GLY A 53 1.90 9.94 -5.95
C GLY A 53 3.11 9.98 -6.88
N GLU A 54 4.32 9.71 -6.37
CA GLU A 54 5.56 9.70 -7.14
C GLU A 54 6.11 8.27 -7.30
N PRO A 55 6.71 7.93 -8.46
CA PRO A 55 7.42 6.66 -8.62
C PRO A 55 8.78 6.70 -7.89
N CYS A 56 8.94 5.87 -6.85
CA CYS A 56 10.11 5.94 -5.97
C CYS A 56 11.01 4.70 -6.06
N LEU A 57 10.45 3.52 -6.28
CA LEU A 57 11.16 2.24 -6.17
C LEU A 57 10.71 1.26 -7.27
N GLN A 58 11.54 0.24 -7.50
CA GLN A 58 11.18 -0.94 -8.29
C GLN A 58 11.27 -2.18 -7.41
N THR A 59 10.49 -3.22 -7.72
CA THR A 59 10.58 -4.49 -6.99
C THR A 59 11.94 -5.18 -7.21
N PRO A 60 12.49 -5.89 -6.20
CA PRO A 60 11.88 -6.15 -4.89
C PRO A 60 11.85 -4.91 -3.99
N ALA A 61 10.75 -4.73 -3.24
CA ALA A 61 10.55 -3.58 -2.37
C ALA A 61 10.16 -4.01 -0.96
N LEU A 62 10.74 -3.34 0.05
CA LEU A 62 10.43 -3.49 1.46
C LEU A 62 9.90 -2.16 1.99
N LEU A 63 8.71 -2.20 2.57
CA LEU A 63 8.08 -1.05 3.23
C LEU A 63 7.96 -1.37 4.72
N GLU A 64 8.50 -0.50 5.57
CA GLU A 64 8.46 -0.65 7.02
C GLU A 64 7.86 0.58 7.68
N TYR A 65 6.94 0.34 8.62
CA TYR A 65 6.33 1.38 9.42
C TYR A 65 7.17 1.66 10.65
N HIS A 66 7.71 2.89 10.73
CA HIS A 66 8.45 3.36 11.87
C HIS A 66 7.62 4.37 12.67
N THR A 67 7.36 4.07 13.93
CA THR A 67 6.61 4.98 14.82
C THR A 67 7.47 6.18 15.21
N LYS A 68 6.82 7.34 15.34
CA LYS A 68 7.39 8.58 15.90
C LYS A 68 8.68 9.08 15.21
N GLN A 69 8.79 8.91 13.89
CA GLN A 69 9.97 9.36 13.14
C GLN A 69 10.05 10.87 12.94
N LEU A 70 8.91 11.55 12.87
CA LEU A 70 8.83 12.97 12.53
C LEU A 70 8.08 13.74 13.62
N TRP A 71 8.56 14.96 13.89
CA TRP A 71 7.86 15.94 14.70
C TRP A 71 7.07 16.87 13.78
N ILE A 72 5.74 16.83 13.90
CA ILE A 72 4.83 17.63 13.08
C ILE A 72 4.08 18.59 14.00
N ARG A 73 3.94 19.85 13.58
CA ARG A 73 3.09 20.82 14.28
C ARG A 73 1.63 20.55 13.92
N GLY A 74 0.82 20.20 14.92
CA GLY A 74 -0.63 20.08 14.81
C GLY A 74 -1.35 21.22 15.53
N ALA A 75 -2.63 21.44 15.23
CA ALA A 75 -3.48 22.30 16.05
C ALA A 75 -3.68 21.65 17.45
N ALA A 76 -3.81 22.49 18.48
CA ALA A 76 -4.06 22.02 19.85
C ALA A 76 -5.44 21.36 19.98
N GLU A 77 -6.40 21.80 19.16
CA GLU A 77 -7.77 21.27 19.09
C GLU A 77 -8.17 21.17 17.62
N VAL A 78 -8.79 20.06 17.23
CA VAL A 78 -9.32 19.85 15.88
C VAL A 78 -10.80 19.48 15.99
N PRO A 79 -11.72 20.26 15.38
CA PRO A 79 -13.15 19.95 15.40
C PRO A 79 -13.44 18.89 14.35
N TRP A 80 -13.38 17.62 14.75
CA TRP A 80 -13.62 16.50 13.85
C TRP A 80 -15.11 16.27 13.52
N ASP A 81 -16.02 16.97 14.20
CA ASP A 81 -17.48 16.74 14.14
C ASP A 81 -18.27 18.00 13.71
N VAL A 82 -18.20 18.38 12.43
CA VAL A 82 -19.12 19.35 11.80
C VAL A 82 -19.84 18.70 10.61
#